data_AF-A0A151TTS6-F1
#
_entry.id   AF-A0A151TTS6-F1
#
_cell.length_a   1.000
_cell.length_b   1.000
_cell.length_c   1.000
_cell.angle_alpha   90.00
_cell.angle_beta   90.00
_cell.angle_gamma   90.00
#
_symmetry.space_group_name_H-M   'P 1'
#
loop_
_entity.id
_entity.type
_entity.pdbx_description
1 polymer ?
#
loop_
_entity_poly.entity_id
_entity_poly.type
_entity_poly.pdbx_seq_one_letter_code
_entity_poly.pdbx_strand_id
1 'polypeptide(L)' 'MENSKAVSTPLAAHFKLSVEQSPSNEAEKTYMSRVPYASAVGSLMYAMVCTRPDIAYVVGTVS' A
#
# COMPACT_ATOMS: atom_id res chain seq x y z
N MET A 1 26.25 7.85 -0.25
CA MET A 1 24.88 8.05 -0.77
C MET A 1 24.91 8.94 -2.02
N GLU A 2 25.88 8.73 -2.91
CA GLU A 2 26.20 9.66 -4.02
C GLU A 2 25.83 9.10 -5.39
N ASN A 3 25.39 7.84 -5.46
CA ASN A 3 25.13 7.10 -6.71
C ASN A 3 23.81 6.31 -6.69
N SER A 4 22.87 6.65 -5.82
CA SER A 4 21.53 6.04 -5.86
C SER A 4 20.70 6.68 -6.98
N LYS A 5 20.37 5.92 -8.02
CA LYS A 5 19.40 6.37 -9.04
C LYS A 5 18.07 6.68 -8.35
N ALA A 6 17.50 7.86 -8.63
CA ALA A 6 16.17 8.20 -8.16
C ALA A 6 15.19 7.15 -8.70
N VAL A 7 14.59 6.38 -7.79
CA VAL A 7 13.51 5.47 -8.15
C VAL A 7 12.33 6.36 -8.53
N SER A 8 11.84 6.22 -9.77
CA SER A 8 10.62 6.88 -10.19
C SER A 8 9.52 6.45 -9.21
N THR A 9 8.94 7.40 -8.49
CA THR A 9 7.78 7.16 -7.64
C THR A 9 6.69 6.55 -8.52
N PRO A 10 6.30 5.28 -8.32
CA PRO A 10 5.38 4.58 -9.22
C PRO A 10 3.95 5.11 -9.12
N LEU A 11 3.66 5.90 -8.08
CA LEU A 11 2.39 6.54 -7.89
C LEU A 11 2.51 7.99 -8.34
N ALA A 12 1.74 8.33 -9.37
CA ALA A 12 1.67 9.70 -9.83
C ALA A 12 1.13 10.60 -8.70
N ALA A 13 1.71 11.78 -8.53
CA ALA A 13 1.41 12.69 -7.41
C ALA A 13 -0.07 13.13 -7.31
N HIS A 14 -0.86 12.91 -8.37
CA HIS A 14 -2.30 13.18 -8.39
C HIS A 14 -3.15 12.04 -7.82
N PHE A 15 -2.56 10.88 -7.53
CA PHE A 15 -3.29 9.75 -6.97
C PHE A 15 -3.48 9.97 -5.47
N LYS A 16 -4.70 10.36 -5.08
CA LYS A 16 -5.07 10.61 -3.69
C LYS A 16 -6.05 9.54 -3.24
N LEU A 17 -5.76 8.90 -2.11
CA LEU A 17 -6.68 7.95 -1.53
C LEU A 17 -7.87 8.69 -0.89
N SER A 18 -9.07 8.15 -1.06
CA SER A 18 -10.31 8.71 -0.54
C SER A 18 -11.00 7.72 0.38
N VAL A 19 -11.80 8.24 1.31
CA VAL A 19 -12.73 7.44 2.13
C VAL A 19 -13.71 6.62 1.29
N GLU A 20 -13.97 7.03 0.05
CA GLU A 20 -14.78 6.28 -0.92
C GLU A 20 -14.16 4.92 -1.30
N GLN A 21 -12.85 4.75 -1.11
CA GLN A 21 -12.16 3.46 -1.35
C GLN A 21 -12.21 2.53 -0.14
N SER A 22 -12.86 2.95 0.95
CA SER A 22 -13.08 2.10 2.11
C SER A 22 -14.25 1.11 1.88
N PRO A 23 -14.28 -0.01 2.60
CA PRO A 23 -15.37 -0.98 2.52
C PRO A 23 -16.70 -0.32 2.81
N SER A 24 -17.56 -0.28 1.80
CA SER A 24 -18.85 0.41 1.89
C SER A 24 -19.99 -0.56 2.22
N ASN A 25 -19.85 -1.83 1.82
CA ASN A 25 -20.88 -2.85 1.99
C ASN A 25 -20.46 -3.93 3.00
N GLU A 26 -21.44 -4.63 3.56
CA GLU A 26 -21.21 -5.60 4.65
C GLU A 26 -20.39 -6.82 4.22
N ALA A 27 -20.47 -7.18 2.94
CA ALA A 27 -19.66 -8.26 2.37
C ALA A 27 -18.16 -7.91 2.36
N GLU A 28 -17.80 -6.70 1.91
CA GLU A 28 -16.42 -6.21 1.95
C GLU A 28 -15.89 -6.10 3.38
N LYS A 29 -16.70 -5.57 4.31
CA LYS A 29 -16.31 -5.48 5.73
C LYS A 29 -16.08 -6.85 6.36
N THR A 30 -16.94 -7.83 6.05
CA THR A 30 -16.81 -9.21 6.52
C THR A 30 -15.59 -9.90 5.91
N TYR A 31 -15.27 -9.60 4.66
CA TYR A 31 -14.05 -10.09 4.04
C TYR A 31 -12.82 -9.50 4.71
N MET A 32 -12.78 -8.17 4.91
CA MET A 32 -11.64 -7.50 5.53
C MET A 32 -11.47 -7.86 7.01
N SER A 33 -12.54 -8.17 7.74
CA SER A 33 -12.43 -8.65 9.13
C SER A 33 -11.72 -10.00 9.25
N ARG A 34 -11.73 -10.81 8.19
CA ARG A 34 -11.01 -12.09 8.11
C ARG A 34 -9.53 -11.93 7.77
N VAL A 35 -9.12 -10.77 7.26
CA VAL A 35 -7.72 -10.47 6.94
C VAL A 35 -7.14 -9.73 8.14
N PRO A 36 -6.30 -10.37 8.97
CA PRO A 36 -5.69 -9.69 10.10
C PRO A 36 -4.86 -8.51 9.59
N TYR A 37 -4.98 -7.36 10.24
CA TYR A 37 -4.22 -6.16 9.89
C TYR A 37 -2.72 -6.44 9.82
N ALA A 38 -2.19 -7.20 10.79
CA ALA A 38 -0.79 -7.63 10.81
C ALA A 38 -0.38 -8.45 9.57
N SER A 39 -1.26 -9.33 9.07
CA SER A 39 -1.00 -10.08 7.84
C SER A 39 -1.00 -9.16 6.61
N ALA A 40 -1.93 -8.21 6.52
CA ALA A 40 -1.96 -7.26 5.42
C ALA A 40 -0.70 -6.36 5.39
N VAL A 41 -0.30 -5.82 6.54
CA VAL A 41 0.91 -5.01 6.67
C VAL A 41 2.17 -5.84 6.38
N GLY A 42 2.25 -7.06 6.91
CA GLY A 42 3.36 -7.98 6.66
C GLY A 42 3.49 -8.37 5.18
N SER A 43 2.37 -8.64 4.50
CA SER A 43 2.36 -8.91 3.05
C SER A 43 2.80 -7.70 2.23
N LEU A 44 2.38 -6.48 2.61
CA LEU A 44 2.85 -5.26 1.98
C LEU A 44 4.36 -5.07 2.20
N MET A 45 4.86 -5.28 3.42
CA MET A 45 6.30 -5.23 3.72
C MET A 45 7.10 -6.24 2.91
N TYR A 46 6.61 -7.47 2.79
CA TYR A 46 7.25 -8.48 1.97
C TYR A 46 7.28 -8.06 0.49
N ALA A 47 6.17 -7.52 -0.04
CA ALA A 47 6.13 -7.02 -1.41
C ALA A 47 7.12 -5.86 -1.62
N MET A 48 7.18 -4.90 -0.69
CA MET A 48 8.13 -3.79 -0.71
C MET A 48 9.59 -4.26 -0.76
N VAL A 49 9.96 -5.24 0.06
CA VAL A 49 11.36 -5.66 0.20
C VAL A 49 11.77 -6.67 -0.88
N CYS A 50 10.89 -7.61 -1.23
CA CYS A 50 11.27 -8.80 -1.97
C CYS A 50 10.89 -8.80 -3.45
N THR A 51 9.85 -8.09 -3.87
CA THR A 51 9.31 -8.23 -5.25
C THR A 51 9.06 -6.91 -5.96
N ARG A 52 8.66 -5.87 -5.23
CA ARG A 52 8.17 -4.60 -5.74
C ARG A 52 8.51 -3.44 -4.78
N PRO A 53 9.76 -2.94 -4.82
CA PRO A 53 10.20 -1.80 -3.99
C PRO A 53 9.46 -0.49 -4.28
N ASP A 54 8.78 -0.44 -5.43
CA ASP A 54 7.90 0.64 -5.85
C ASP A 54 6.66 0.76 -4.93
N ILE A 55 6.16 -0.35 -4.36
CA ILE A 55 5.02 -0.33 -3.41
C ILE A 55 5.35 0.45 -2.12
N ALA A 56 6.63 0.63 -1.79
CA ALA A 56 7.04 1.29 -0.56
C ALA A 56 6.63 2.75 -0.47
N TYR A 57 6.57 3.42 -1.61
CA TYR A 57 6.11 4.79 -1.68
C TYR A 57 4.60 4.88 -1.38
N VAL A 58 3.80 3.96 -1.94
CA VAL A 58 2.33 3.97 -1.80
C VAL A 58 1.92 3.77 -0.34
N VAL A 59 2.53 2.81 0.35
CA VAL A 59 2.21 2.54 1.76
C VAL A 59 2.55 3.74 2.65
N GLY A 60 3.61 4.49 2.35
CA GLY A 60 3.96 5.72 3.06
C GLY A 60 2.98 6.89 2.84
N THR A 61 2.20 6.87 1.77
CA THR A 61 1.15 7.88 1.51
C THR A 61 -0.18 7.59 2.23
N VAL A 62 -0.32 6.40 2.81
CA VAL A 62 -1.49 5.99 3.60
C VAL A 62 -1.24 6.38 5.06
N SER A 63 -1.45 7.66 5.40
CA SER A 63 -1.46 8.15 6.79
C SER A 63 -2.70 8.96 7.08
#